data_AF-A0A3P7F0Q7-F1
#
_entry.id   AF-A0A3P7F0Q7-F1
#
_cell.length_a   1.000
_cell.length_b   1.000
_cell.length_c   1.000
_cell.angle_alpha   90.00
_cell.angle_beta   90.00
_cell.angle_gamma   90.00
#
_symmetry.space_group_name_H-M   'P 1'
#
loop_
_entity.id
_entity.type
_entity.pdbx_description
1 polymer ?
#
loop_
_entity_poly.entity_id
_entity_poly.type
_entity_poly.pdbx_seq_one_letter_code
_entity_poly.pdbx_strand_id
1 'polypeptide(L)'
;MLTPKDFSLIFSSLFTYAFLYFRKFVLYNCLVCFCILFALRLDSTIQLNYAIVFLPLWICESTVFLGAFVAVISYIISPPSSSELALRADFYGLILCTGEHALLSMFEVLVCYKLQSAPPLEELPWLLVFAPLFALSLLSIVVAIWAIRHDKSFEVCEYLICC
;
A
#
# COMPACT_ATOMS: atom_id res chain seq x y z
N MET A 1 -21.96 29.15 -2.10
CA MET A 1 -21.99 28.19 -3.22
C MET A 1 -20.67 27.45 -3.19
N LEU A 2 -20.65 26.21 -2.69
CA LEU A 2 -19.45 25.37 -2.82
C LEU A 2 -19.26 25.08 -4.31
N THR A 3 -18.07 25.36 -4.82
CA THR A 3 -17.74 24.98 -6.18
C THR A 3 -17.49 23.47 -6.22
N PRO A 4 -17.74 22.78 -7.35
CA PRO A 4 -17.48 21.34 -7.48
C PRO A 4 -16.03 20.93 -7.17
N LYS A 5 -15.09 21.89 -7.21
CA LYS A 5 -13.68 21.74 -6.83
C LYS A 5 -13.51 21.55 -5.32
N ASP A 6 -14.29 22.28 -4.52
CA ASP A 6 -14.26 22.21 -3.05
C ASP A 6 -14.74 20.83 -2.56
N PHE A 7 -15.72 20.23 -3.24
CA PHE A 7 -16.24 18.91 -2.87
C PHE A 7 -15.24 17.78 -3.17
N SER A 8 -14.52 17.84 -4.30
CA SER A 8 -13.48 16.86 -4.63
C SER A 8 -12.27 16.97 -3.70
N LEU A 9 -11.89 18.20 -3.33
CA LEU A 9 -10.85 18.47 -2.35
C LEU A 9 -11.22 17.97 -0.96
N ILE A 10 -12.43 18.28 -0.48
CA ILE A 10 -12.91 17.81 0.82
C ILE A 10 -13.02 16.29 0.84
N PHE A 11 -13.48 15.64 -0.23
CA PHE A 11 -13.56 14.19 -0.29
C PHE A 11 -12.19 13.53 -0.32
N SER A 12 -11.24 14.05 -1.11
CA SER A 12 -9.85 13.56 -1.14
C SER A 12 -9.13 13.76 0.20
N SER A 13 -9.30 14.92 0.83
CA SER A 13 -8.73 15.22 2.14
C SER A 13 -9.37 14.37 3.23
N LEU A 14 -10.71 14.31 3.32
CA LEU A 14 -11.43 13.49 4.30
C LEU A 14 -11.11 11.99 4.14
N PHE A 15 -11.01 11.50 2.90
CA PHE A 15 -10.60 10.13 2.62
C PHE A 15 -9.15 9.90 3.04
N THR A 16 -8.23 10.81 2.73
CA THR A 16 -6.81 10.72 3.14
C THR A 16 -6.66 10.76 4.66
N TYR A 17 -7.36 11.66 5.37
CA TYR A 17 -7.32 11.76 6.83
C TYR A 17 -7.99 10.56 7.53
N ALA A 18 -9.16 10.10 7.03
CA ALA A 18 -9.80 8.90 7.56
C ALA A 18 -8.94 7.65 7.32
N PHE A 19 -8.29 7.58 6.16
CA PHE A 19 -7.40 6.48 5.79
C PHE A 19 -6.12 6.48 6.63
N LEU A 20 -5.45 7.63 6.82
CA LEU A 20 -4.24 7.74 7.66
C LEU A 20 -4.51 7.44 9.15
N TYR A 21 -5.65 7.89 9.68
CA TYR A 21 -5.99 7.70 11.09
C TYR A 21 -6.46 6.27 11.39
N PHE A 22 -7.14 5.63 10.44
CA PHE A 22 -7.63 4.25 10.58
C PHE A 22 -6.57 3.20 10.19
N ARG A 23 -5.53 3.59 9.43
CA ARG A 23 -4.51 2.68 8.87
C ARG A 23 -3.65 1.96 9.89
N LYS A 24 -3.07 2.65 10.87
CA LYS A 24 -2.19 1.97 11.86
C LYS A 24 -2.99 0.88 12.59
N PHE A 25 -4.20 1.22 13.04
CA PHE A 25 -5.07 0.27 13.72
C PHE A 25 -5.53 -0.87 12.80
N VAL A 26 -5.95 -0.58 11.57
CA VAL A 26 -6.38 -1.60 10.60
C VAL A 26 -5.24 -2.49 10.15
N LEU A 27 -4.06 -1.94 9.87
CA LEU A 27 -2.87 -2.72 9.52
C LEU A 27 -2.43 -3.63 10.65
N TYR A 28 -2.35 -3.13 11.89
CA TYR A 28 -2.01 -3.98 13.04
C TYR A 28 -3.06 -5.07 13.26
N ASN A 29 -4.35 -4.74 13.18
CA ASN A 29 -5.42 -5.71 13.34
C ASN A 29 -5.42 -6.75 12.20
N CYS A 30 -5.15 -6.31 10.97
CA CYS A 30 -5.03 -7.17 9.79
C CYS A 30 -3.81 -8.09 9.87
N LEU A 31 -2.65 -7.57 10.28
CA LEU A 31 -1.43 -8.35 10.53
C LEU A 31 -1.64 -9.38 11.64
N VAL A 32 -2.33 -9.00 12.73
CA VAL A 32 -2.66 -9.94 13.81
C VAL A 32 -3.62 -11.02 13.31
N CYS A 33 -4.67 -10.65 12.56
CA CYS A 33 -5.57 -11.62 11.92
C CYS A 33 -4.81 -12.56 10.97
N PHE A 34 -3.90 -12.03 10.16
CA PHE A 34 -3.03 -12.81 9.28
C PHE A 34 -2.15 -13.78 10.07
N CYS A 35 -1.45 -13.32 11.11
CA CYS A 35 -0.61 -14.16 11.96
C CYS A 35 -1.40 -15.30 12.61
N ILE A 36 -2.62 -15.01 13.08
CA ILE A 36 -3.50 -16.01 13.69
C ILE A 36 -3.96 -17.05 12.64
N LEU A 37 -4.43 -16.61 11.47
CA LEU A 37 -4.87 -17.50 10.39
C LEU A 37 -3.71 -18.34 9.82
N PHE A 38 -2.53 -17.75 9.70
CA PHE A 38 -1.31 -18.43 9.27
C PHE A 38 -0.86 -19.48 10.29
N ALA A 39 -0.86 -19.15 11.58
CA ALA A 39 -0.54 -20.09 12.65
C ALA A 39 -1.54 -21.27 12.72
N LEU A 40 -2.84 -20.99 12.61
CA LEU A 40 -3.90 -22.01 12.55
C LEU A 40 -3.79 -22.93 11.33
N ARG A 41 -3.32 -22.39 10.20
CA ARG A 41 -3.04 -23.18 9.00
C ARG A 41 -1.79 -24.05 9.18
N LEU A 42 -0.76 -23.53 9.84
CA LEU A 42 0.47 -24.26 10.12
C LEU A 42 0.23 -25.43 11.10
N ASP A 43 -0.73 -25.26 12.03
CA ASP A 43 -1.21 -26.32 12.93
C ASP A 43 -2.10 -27.37 12.22
N SER A 44 -2.24 -27.29 10.89
CA SER A 44 -3.04 -28.19 10.05
C SER A 44 -4.53 -28.31 10.42
N THR A 45 -5.02 -27.48 11.35
CA THR A 45 -6.40 -27.48 11.83
C THR A 45 -7.38 -27.04 10.74
N ILE A 46 -6.93 -26.22 9.79
CA ILE A 46 -7.78 -25.62 8.75
C ILE A 46 -7.23 -25.98 7.36
N GLN A 47 -8.02 -26.70 6.54
CA GLN A 47 -7.69 -27.08 5.13
C GLN A 47 -8.10 -26.03 4.07
N LEU A 48 -8.24 -24.75 4.43
CA LEU A 48 -8.61 -23.66 3.51
C LEU A 48 -7.53 -23.32 2.47
N ASN A 49 -7.92 -22.73 1.34
CA ASN A 49 -6.98 -22.19 0.36
C ASN A 49 -6.14 -21.08 1.01
N TYR A 50 -4.83 -21.04 0.74
CA TYR A 50 -3.94 -20.00 1.22
C TYR A 50 -4.43 -18.60 0.82
N ALA A 51 -5.06 -18.45 -0.34
CA ALA A 51 -5.70 -17.19 -0.75
C ALA A 51 -6.68 -16.61 0.29
N ILE A 52 -7.36 -17.45 1.09
CA ILE A 52 -8.31 -17.01 2.12
C ILE A 52 -7.58 -16.54 3.39
N VAL A 53 -6.42 -17.14 3.71
CA VAL A 53 -5.58 -16.74 4.85
C VAL A 53 -5.08 -15.30 4.66
N PHE A 54 -4.80 -14.95 3.41
CA PHE A 54 -4.31 -13.65 2.98
C PHE A 54 -5.42 -12.60 2.80
N LEU A 55 -6.70 -13.00 2.75
CA LEU A 55 -7.85 -12.14 2.45
C LEU A 55 -7.92 -10.82 3.26
N PRO A 56 -7.60 -10.77 4.57
CA PRO A 56 -7.54 -9.52 5.32
C PRO A 56 -6.57 -8.49 4.71
N LEU A 57 -5.41 -8.95 4.25
CA LEU A 57 -4.36 -8.11 3.65
C LEU A 57 -4.84 -7.59 2.28
N TRP A 58 -5.40 -8.46 1.44
CA TRP A 58 -6.01 -8.06 0.16
C TRP A 58 -7.05 -6.95 0.27
N ILE A 59 -7.87 -6.96 1.33
CA ILE A 59 -8.88 -5.91 1.58
C ILE A 59 -8.20 -4.57 1.88
N CYS A 60 -7.12 -4.59 2.67
CA CYS A 60 -6.35 -3.39 3.00
C CYS A 60 -5.71 -2.82 1.73
N GLU A 61 -5.02 -3.65 0.95
CA GLU A 61 -4.39 -3.28 -0.32
C GLU A 61 -5.41 -2.68 -1.30
N SER A 62 -6.57 -3.33 -1.47
CA SER A 62 -7.65 -2.86 -2.35
C SER A 62 -8.16 -1.47 -1.96
N THR A 63 -8.19 -1.17 -0.66
CA THR A 63 -8.60 0.16 -0.17
C THR A 63 -7.58 1.24 -0.54
N VAL A 64 -6.29 0.92 -0.49
CA VAL A 64 -5.20 1.82 -0.95
C VAL A 64 -5.37 2.12 -2.44
N PHE A 65 -5.55 1.08 -3.26
CA PHE A 65 -5.71 1.23 -4.71
C PHE A 65 -6.94 2.07 -5.08
N LEU A 66 -8.05 1.90 -4.37
CA LEU A 66 -9.24 2.70 -4.58
C LEU A 66 -8.97 4.18 -4.26
N GLY A 67 -8.24 4.46 -3.18
CA GLY A 67 -7.80 5.81 -2.82
C GLY A 67 -6.95 6.46 -3.91
N ALA A 68 -5.97 5.73 -4.44
CA ALA A 68 -5.12 6.17 -5.53
C ALA A 68 -5.93 6.49 -6.80
N PHE A 69 -6.90 5.62 -7.13
CA PHE A 69 -7.75 5.81 -8.30
C PHE A 69 -8.60 7.09 -8.20
N VAL A 70 -9.22 7.32 -7.02
CA VAL A 70 -9.97 8.56 -6.75
C VAL A 70 -9.08 9.79 -6.85
N ALA A 71 -7.85 9.74 -6.31
CA ALA A 71 -6.92 10.86 -6.37
C ALA A 71 -6.45 11.17 -7.79
N VAL A 72 -6.16 10.16 -8.61
CA VAL A 72 -5.79 10.35 -10.02
C VAL A 72 -6.94 10.97 -10.80
N ILE A 73 -8.18 10.49 -10.61
CA ILE A 73 -9.37 11.08 -11.24
C ILE A 73 -9.54 12.55 -10.83
N SER A 74 -9.41 12.84 -9.54
CA SER A 74 -9.49 14.21 -9.02
C SER A 74 -8.42 15.12 -9.64
N TYR A 75 -7.17 14.63 -9.75
CA TYR A 75 -6.06 15.36 -10.35
C TYR A 75 -6.28 15.66 -11.84
N ILE A 76 -6.87 14.72 -12.59
CA ILE A 76 -7.18 14.91 -14.02
C ILE A 76 -8.32 15.93 -14.21
N ILE A 77 -9.36 15.86 -13.37
CA ILE A 77 -10.53 16.76 -13.49
C ILE A 77 -10.19 18.17 -13.01
N SER A 78 -9.32 18.32 -12.01
CA SER A 78 -8.95 19.61 -11.42
C SER A 78 -7.45 19.64 -11.14
N PRO A 79 -6.62 19.97 -12.15
CA PRO A 79 -5.18 20.01 -11.96
C PRO A 79 -4.81 21.14 -10.98
N PRO A 80 -4.02 20.85 -9.92
CA PRO A 80 -3.65 21.82 -8.92
C PRO A 80 -2.79 22.95 -9.51
N SER A 81 -3.15 24.17 -9.16
CA SER A 81 -2.42 25.38 -9.56
C SER A 81 -1.00 25.38 -8.97
N SER A 82 -0.08 26.14 -9.56
CA SER A 82 1.32 26.22 -9.08
C SER A 82 1.45 26.78 -7.65
N SER A 83 0.41 27.46 -7.15
CA SER A 83 0.31 27.95 -5.77
C SER A 83 -0.03 26.86 -4.75
N GLU A 84 -0.54 25.70 -5.17
CA GLU A 84 -1.02 24.63 -4.28
C GLU A 84 0.05 23.54 -4.09
N LEU A 85 1.23 23.95 -3.60
CA LEU A 85 2.38 23.05 -3.39
C LEU A 85 2.08 21.89 -2.42
N ALA A 86 1.28 22.13 -1.38
CA ALA A 86 0.88 21.11 -0.41
C ALA A 86 0.09 19.97 -1.08
N LEU A 87 -0.90 20.32 -1.92
CA LEU A 87 -1.73 19.33 -2.61
C LEU A 87 -0.94 18.43 -3.56
N ARG A 88 0.09 19.00 -4.21
CA ARG A 88 0.99 18.23 -5.07
C ARG A 88 1.85 17.27 -4.26
N ALA A 89 2.36 17.70 -3.10
CA ALA A 89 3.14 16.84 -2.22
C ALA A 89 2.32 15.65 -1.72
N ASP A 90 1.06 15.90 -1.28
CA ASP A 90 0.13 14.86 -0.86
C ASP A 90 -0.16 13.84 -1.99
N PHE A 91 -0.37 14.33 -3.22
CA PHE A 91 -0.57 13.47 -4.38
C PHE A 91 0.65 12.57 -4.66
N TYR A 92 1.86 13.13 -4.65
CA TYR A 92 3.07 12.31 -4.83
C TYR A 92 3.28 11.31 -3.69
N GLY A 93 2.99 11.70 -2.44
CA GLY A 93 3.03 10.80 -1.28
C GLY A 93 2.06 9.63 -1.44
N LEU A 94 0.84 9.88 -1.91
CA LEU A 94 -0.17 8.85 -2.17
C LEU A 94 0.27 7.88 -3.28
N ILE A 95 0.88 8.38 -4.37
CA ILE A 95 1.39 7.54 -5.45
C ILE A 95 2.54 6.64 -4.98
N LEU A 96 3.46 7.19 -4.18
CA LEU A 96 4.56 6.40 -3.60
C LEU A 96 4.04 5.32 -2.66
N CYS A 97 3.13 5.67 -1.76
CA CYS A 97 2.50 4.73 -0.84
C CYS A 97 1.73 3.62 -1.59
N THR A 98 1.00 3.97 -2.66
CA THR A 98 0.35 2.98 -3.53
C THR A 98 1.36 2.05 -4.23
N GLY A 99 2.53 2.57 -4.60
CA GLY A 99 3.61 1.78 -5.19
C GLY A 99 4.18 0.73 -4.23
N GLU A 100 4.33 1.05 -2.95
CA GLU A 100 4.78 0.13 -1.91
C GLU A 100 3.76 -0.99 -1.67
N HIS A 101 2.49 -0.62 -1.55
CA HIS A 101 1.36 -1.54 -1.47
C HIS A 101 1.27 -2.46 -2.71
N ALA A 102 1.52 -1.95 -3.91
CA ALA A 102 1.59 -2.79 -5.11
C ALA A 102 2.72 -3.83 -5.06
N LEU A 103 3.89 -3.48 -4.52
CA LEU A 103 5.00 -4.43 -4.34
C LEU A 103 4.68 -5.47 -3.25
N LEU A 104 4.01 -5.05 -2.17
CA LEU A 104 3.52 -5.95 -1.12
C LEU A 104 2.48 -6.94 -1.65
N SER A 105 1.50 -6.47 -2.41
CA SER A 105 0.51 -7.32 -3.06
C SER A 105 1.16 -8.28 -4.08
N MET A 106 2.19 -7.83 -4.81
CA MET A 106 2.96 -8.69 -5.69
C MET A 106 3.68 -9.80 -4.90
N PHE A 107 4.33 -9.47 -3.79
CA PHE A 107 4.92 -10.46 -2.88
C PHE A 107 3.88 -11.48 -2.39
N GLU A 108 2.72 -11.00 -1.96
CA GLU A 108 1.62 -11.83 -1.45
C GLU A 108 1.11 -12.83 -2.51
N VAL A 109 0.93 -12.38 -3.76
CA VAL A 109 0.56 -13.26 -4.88
C VAL A 109 1.63 -14.32 -5.15
N LEU A 110 2.90 -13.93 -5.16
CA LEU A 110 4.02 -14.86 -5.38
C LEU A 110 4.12 -15.90 -4.26
N VAL A 111 3.94 -15.49 -3.00
CA VAL A 111 3.89 -16.41 -1.85
C VAL A 111 2.69 -17.35 -1.97
N CYS A 112 1.48 -16.83 -2.24
CA CYS A 112 0.28 -17.64 -2.44
C CYS A 112 0.51 -18.70 -3.53
N TYR A 113 1.08 -18.29 -4.66
CA TYR A 113 1.39 -19.17 -5.78
C TYR A 113 2.37 -20.26 -5.37
N LYS A 114 3.45 -19.91 -4.66
CA LYS A 114 4.43 -20.89 -4.18
C LYS A 114 3.86 -21.87 -3.16
N LEU A 115 2.96 -21.40 -2.30
CA LEU A 115 2.38 -22.18 -1.21
C LEU A 115 1.25 -23.11 -1.70
N GLN A 116 0.58 -22.73 -2.80
CA GLN A 116 -0.49 -23.51 -3.42
C GLN A 116 0.01 -24.53 -4.45
N SER A 117 1.17 -24.28 -5.07
CA SER A 117 1.81 -25.21 -6.00
C SER A 117 2.32 -26.46 -5.29
N ALA A 118 1.82 -27.63 -5.71
CA ALA A 118 2.24 -28.93 -5.20
C ALA A 118 3.67 -29.32 -5.68
N PRO A 119 4.37 -30.25 -4.99
CA PRO A 119 5.83 -30.34 -5.04
C PRO A 119 6.61 -30.76 -6.31
N PRO A 120 6.10 -31.11 -7.50
CA PRO A 120 7.02 -31.56 -8.56
C PRO A 120 7.26 -30.65 -9.77
N LEU A 121 6.60 -29.49 -9.97
CA LEU A 121 6.69 -28.79 -11.28
C LEU A 121 7.21 -27.36 -11.34
N GLU A 122 7.51 -26.66 -10.23
CA GLU A 122 8.07 -25.31 -10.36
C GLU A 122 9.00 -24.93 -9.19
N GLU A 123 10.30 -25.10 -9.42
CA GLU A 123 11.43 -24.64 -8.60
C GLU A 123 11.55 -23.10 -8.61
N LEU A 124 10.46 -22.35 -8.42
CA LEU A 124 10.59 -20.91 -8.19
C LEU A 124 11.51 -20.73 -6.96
N PRO A 125 12.68 -20.11 -7.08
CA PRO A 125 13.54 -19.94 -5.92
C PRO A 125 12.85 -18.97 -4.95
N TRP A 126 12.94 -19.23 -3.65
CA TRP A 126 12.45 -18.30 -2.62
C TRP A 126 13.00 -16.88 -2.83
N LEU A 127 14.21 -16.75 -3.39
CA LEU A 127 14.80 -15.48 -3.78
C LEU A 127 13.90 -14.63 -4.71
N LEU A 128 13.21 -15.26 -5.67
CA LEU A 128 12.30 -14.55 -6.58
C LEU A 128 11.01 -14.15 -5.87
N VAL A 129 10.52 -14.98 -4.94
CA VAL A 129 9.38 -14.65 -4.08
C VAL A 129 9.68 -13.42 -3.23
N PHE A 130 10.88 -13.32 -2.67
CA PHE A 130 11.32 -12.17 -1.86
C PHE A 130 11.79 -10.96 -2.71
N ALA A 131 11.89 -11.08 -4.04
CA ALA A 131 12.36 -10.00 -4.90
C ALA A 131 11.57 -8.67 -4.75
N PRO A 132 10.22 -8.67 -4.66
CA PRO A 132 9.45 -7.45 -4.46
C PRO A 132 9.77 -6.74 -3.14
N LEU A 133 10.09 -7.50 -2.07
CA LEU A 133 10.49 -6.94 -0.77
C LEU A 133 11.88 -6.29 -0.84
N PHE A 134 12.82 -6.88 -1.57
CA PHE A 134 14.11 -6.23 -1.82
C PHE A 134 13.94 -4.93 -2.62
N ALA A 135 13.09 -4.93 -3.65
CA ALA A 135 12.78 -3.72 -4.41
C ALA A 135 12.15 -2.63 -3.52
N LEU A 136 11.21 -3.00 -2.65
CA LEU A 136 10.60 -2.09 -1.67
C LEU A 136 11.65 -1.49 -0.73
N SER A 137 12.57 -2.31 -0.20
CA SER A 137 13.64 -1.82 0.67
C SER A 137 14.58 -0.82 -0.03
N LEU A 138 14.91 -1.06 -1.30
CA LEU A 138 15.76 -0.17 -2.09
C LEU A 138 15.02 1.13 -2.44
N LEU A 139 13.75 1.06 -2.80
CA LEU A 139 12.91 2.23 -3.06
C LEU A 139 12.83 3.14 -1.83
N SER A 140 12.63 2.56 -0.64
CA SER A 140 12.61 3.31 0.62
C SER A 140 13.91 4.08 0.86
N ILE A 141 15.07 3.43 0.64
CA ILE A 141 16.39 4.07 0.76
C ILE A 141 16.57 5.20 -0.26
N VAL A 142 16.19 4.96 -1.52
CA VAL A 142 16.31 5.96 -2.60
C VAL A 142 15.47 7.20 -2.29
N VAL A 143 14.23 7.01 -1.84
CA VAL A 143 13.34 8.12 -1.48
C VAL A 143 13.85 8.85 -0.23
N ALA A 144 14.37 8.14 0.77
CA ALA A 144 14.98 8.77 1.94
C ALA A 144 16.19 9.65 1.57
N ILE A 145 17.08 9.16 0.70
CA ILE A 145 18.22 9.95 0.21
C ILE A 145 17.74 11.16 -0.61
N TRP A 146 16.74 10.98 -1.46
CA TRP A 146 16.16 12.06 -2.25
C TRP A 146 15.55 13.15 -1.36
N ALA A 147 14.82 12.77 -0.32
CA ALA A 147 14.22 13.68 0.65
C ALA A 147 15.29 14.52 1.37
N ILE A 148 16.36 13.89 1.86
CA ILE A 148 17.49 14.56 2.51
C ILE A 148 18.17 15.57 1.58
N ARG A 149 18.35 15.22 0.29
CA ARG A 149 19.05 16.07 -0.68
C ARG A 149 18.26 17.30 -1.14
N HIS A 150 16.93 17.26 -1.11
CA HIS A 150 16.08 18.32 -1.65
C HIS A 150 15.53 19.29 -0.60
N ASP A 151 15.94 19.17 0.67
CA ASP A 151 15.50 20.01 1.79
C ASP A 151 13.96 20.11 1.89
N LYS A 152 13.27 19.10 1.34
CA LYS A 152 11.81 18.99 1.35
C LYS A 152 11.41 18.51 2.74
N SER A 153 10.48 19.24 3.37
CA SER A 153 9.93 18.94 4.69
C SER A 153 9.61 17.45 4.85
N PHE A 154 9.93 16.92 6.03
CA PHE A 154 9.82 15.53 6.48
C PHE A 154 8.48 14.81 6.22
N GLU A 155 7.47 15.52 5.73
CA GLU A 155 6.15 15.01 5.38
C GLU A 155 6.23 13.86 4.35
N VAL A 156 7.04 13.98 3.29
CA VAL A 156 7.18 12.91 2.27
C VAL A 156 7.81 11.63 2.86
N CYS A 157 8.74 11.79 3.80
CA CYS A 157 9.32 10.67 4.54
C CYS A 157 8.32 10.06 5.53
N GLU A 158 7.46 10.88 6.15
CA GLU A 158 6.40 10.40 7.04
C GLU A 158 5.36 9.58 6.27
N TYR A 159 4.99 9.97 5.03
CA TYR A 159 4.11 9.16 4.17
C TYR A 159 4.75 7.83 3.75
N LEU A 160 6.06 7.79 3.52
CA LEU A 160 6.80 6.58 3.14
C LEU A 160 7.07 5.63 4.32
N ILE A 161 7.31 6.19 5.51
CA ILE A 161 7.59 5.43 6.74
C ILE A 161 6.28 5.00 7.42
N CYS A 162 5.16 5.69 7.17
CA CYS A 162 3.82 5.33 7.68
C CYS A 162 2.93 4.53 6.70
N CYS A 163 3.43 4.13 5.53
CA CYS A 163 2.67 3.30 4.57
C CYS A 163 2.54 1.80 4.99
#